data_AF-A0A235J7Q5-F1
#
_entry.id   AF-A0A235J7Q5-F1
#
_cell.length_a   1.000
_cell.length_b   1.000
_cell.length_c   1.000
_cell.angle_alpha   90.00
_cell.angle_beta   90.00
_cell.angle_gamma   90.00
#
_symmetry.space_group_name_H-M   'P 1'
#
loop_
_entity.id
_entity.type
_entity.pdbx_description
1 polymer ?
#
loop_
_entity_poly.entity_id
_entity_poly.type
_entity_poly.pdbx_seq_one_letter_code
_entity_poly.pdbx_strand_id
1 'polypeptide(L)'
;MAGEIVLAGREKIVLAVNRTNYKSVVSQAIANRTLIENRDIGDFVGSPVEDYVRAKAETIKLSVFFFNFQQPPFQERQGFRFVRATYNIPDANRAKLDWLTIKNACGGAEGYTWGRFRATANLSNGRQMQVYGGSDEIAANMLRSLAAFSTAKILTLTVAEEKKEGRRAENQRMYKETTRVYPAFFSVLNFEKVVVEESREYSGFNATLSGDFKRSRTKKIPLWVSKEPSNARAIIIEALRVRGIPQQ
;
A
#
# COMPACT_ATOMS: atom_id res chain seq x y z
N MET A 1 20.21 -37.21 -51.46
CA MET A 1 20.84 -37.82 -50.27
C MET A 1 20.67 -36.86 -49.10
N ALA A 2 19.83 -37.22 -48.12
CA ALA A 2 19.66 -36.46 -46.89
C ALA A 2 20.90 -36.61 -46.01
N GLY A 3 21.41 -35.51 -45.46
CA GLY A 3 22.49 -35.53 -44.47
C GLY A 3 21.87 -35.47 -43.08
N GLU A 4 22.30 -36.37 -42.20
CA GLU A 4 21.78 -36.50 -40.85
C GLU A 4 22.85 -36.05 -39.85
N ILE A 5 22.52 -35.12 -38.96
CA ILE A 5 23.42 -34.67 -37.89
C ILE A 5 22.66 -34.78 -36.57
N VAL A 6 23.25 -35.54 -35.64
CA VAL A 6 22.75 -35.75 -34.28
C VAL A 6 23.56 -34.84 -33.36
N LEU A 7 22.91 -33.89 -32.71
CA LEU A 7 23.51 -33.08 -31.65
C LEU A 7 23.29 -33.76 -30.30
N ALA A 8 24.29 -33.71 -29.42
CA ALA A 8 24.24 -34.33 -28.10
C ALA A 8 23.11 -33.69 -27.26
N GLY A 9 22.07 -34.48 -26.97
CA GLY A 9 20.95 -34.08 -26.12
C GLY A 9 19.60 -33.92 -26.85
N ARG A 10 19.00 -35.07 -27.18
CA ARG A 10 17.55 -35.32 -27.40
C ARG A 10 16.74 -34.59 -28.48
N GLU A 11 17.26 -33.62 -29.23
CA GLU A 11 16.51 -33.03 -30.36
C GLU A 11 17.19 -33.22 -31.71
N LYS A 12 16.39 -33.59 -32.72
CA LYS A 12 16.85 -33.98 -34.06
C LYS A 12 16.32 -32.98 -35.08
N ILE A 13 17.21 -32.19 -35.66
CA ILE A 13 16.87 -31.26 -36.75
C ILE A 13 17.25 -31.93 -38.08
N VAL A 14 16.25 -32.25 -38.90
CA VAL A 14 16.46 -32.82 -40.24
C VAL A 14 16.38 -31.69 -41.27
N LEU A 15 17.51 -31.36 -41.88
CA LEU A 15 17.61 -30.32 -42.92
C LEU A 15 17.82 -30.97 -44.30
N ALA A 16 16.86 -30.80 -45.20
CA ALA A 16 16.96 -31.24 -46.59
C ALA A 16 17.34 -30.06 -47.50
N VAL A 17 18.65 -29.78 -47.66
CA VAL A 17 19.13 -28.65 -48.48
C VAL A 17 20.39 -29.02 -49.29
N ASN A 18 20.59 -28.33 -50.43
CA ASN A 18 21.72 -28.46 -51.34
C ASN A 18 23.07 -28.13 -50.65
N ARG A 19 24.11 -28.94 -50.93
CA ARG A 19 25.35 -29.08 -50.14
C ARG A 19 26.24 -27.83 -50.02
N THR A 20 25.98 -26.76 -50.75
CA THR A 20 26.91 -25.63 -50.83
C THR A 20 26.69 -24.59 -49.72
N ASN A 21 25.49 -24.50 -49.13
CA ASN A 21 25.13 -23.42 -48.19
C ASN A 21 24.78 -23.87 -46.76
N TYR A 22 24.87 -25.15 -46.42
CA TYR A 22 24.40 -25.65 -45.11
C TYR A 22 25.27 -25.18 -43.93
N LYS A 23 26.58 -24.97 -44.14
CA LYS A 23 27.49 -24.60 -43.05
C LYS A 23 27.20 -23.20 -42.51
N SER A 24 26.89 -22.23 -43.36
CA SER A 24 26.59 -20.86 -42.89
C SER A 24 25.27 -20.81 -42.14
N VAL A 25 24.25 -21.51 -42.63
CA VAL A 25 22.92 -21.57 -42.02
C VAL A 25 22.97 -22.28 -40.66
N VAL A 26 23.73 -23.37 -40.55
CA VAL A 26 23.92 -24.09 -39.28
C VAL A 26 24.71 -23.24 -38.28
N SER A 27 25.78 -22.56 -38.72
CA SER A 27 26.52 -21.65 -37.84
C SER A 27 25.66 -20.48 -37.35
N GLN A 28 24.79 -19.93 -38.21
CA GLN A 28 23.83 -18.89 -37.81
C GLN A 28 22.77 -19.42 -36.83
N ALA A 29 22.25 -20.63 -37.06
CA ALA A 29 21.27 -21.24 -36.17
C ALA A 29 21.86 -21.55 -34.78
N ILE A 30 23.10 -22.05 -34.72
CA ILE A 30 23.81 -22.30 -33.46
C ILE A 30 24.08 -20.98 -32.72
N ALA A 31 24.53 -19.93 -33.44
CA ALA A 31 24.77 -18.62 -32.84
C ALA A 31 23.49 -17.97 -32.30
N ASN A 32 22.38 -18.07 -33.04
CA ASN A 32 21.08 -17.59 -32.58
C ASN A 32 20.60 -18.38 -31.35
N ARG A 33 20.83 -19.70 -31.31
CA ARG A 33 20.51 -20.53 -30.15
C ARG A 33 21.30 -20.10 -28.91
N THR A 34 22.63 -19.94 -29.00
CA THR A 34 23.44 -19.53 -27.83
C THR A 34 23.11 -18.12 -27.34
N LEU A 35 22.64 -17.23 -28.21
CA LEU A 35 22.11 -15.92 -27.83
C LEU A 35 20.77 -15.98 -27.09
N ILE A 36 19.92 -16.98 -27.40
CA ILE A 36 18.61 -17.19 -26.76
C ILE A 36 18.76 -17.99 -25.46
N GLU A 37 19.56 -19.06 -25.45
CA GLU A 37 19.74 -20.00 -24.32
C GLU A 37 20.40 -19.35 -23.09
N ASN A 38 21.19 -18.29 -23.28
CA ASN A 38 21.82 -17.53 -22.20
C ASN A 38 21.10 -16.22 -21.86
N ARG A 39 19.98 -15.90 -22.51
CA ARG A 39 19.11 -14.81 -22.08
C ARG A 39 17.98 -15.41 -21.27
N ASP A 40 17.85 -14.98 -20.03
CA ASP A 40 16.60 -15.07 -19.29
C ASP A 40 15.57 -14.18 -20.02
N ILE A 41 15.00 -14.69 -21.12
CA ILE A 41 13.84 -14.11 -21.78
C ILE A 41 12.65 -14.54 -20.93
N GLY A 42 12.54 -13.96 -19.75
CA GLY A 42 11.27 -13.87 -19.05
C GLY A 42 10.40 -12.92 -19.85
N ASP A 43 9.82 -13.40 -20.96
CA ASP A 43 8.75 -12.68 -21.63
C ASP A 43 7.64 -12.52 -20.61
N PHE A 44 7.39 -11.27 -20.23
CA PHE A 44 6.27 -10.89 -19.39
C PHE A 44 5.01 -11.03 -20.25
N VAL A 45 4.54 -12.26 -20.43
CA VAL A 45 3.23 -12.53 -21.01
C VAL A 45 2.24 -11.85 -20.08
N GLY A 46 1.65 -10.76 -20.55
CA GLY A 46 0.73 -9.94 -19.77
C GLY A 46 -0.23 -10.84 -19.00
N SER A 47 -0.21 -10.71 -17.68
CA SER A 47 -1.05 -11.53 -16.79
C SER A 47 -2.51 -11.45 -17.26
N PRO A 48 -3.26 -12.56 -17.27
CA PRO A 48 -4.67 -12.54 -17.64
C PRO A 48 -5.40 -11.49 -16.79
N VAL A 49 -6.30 -10.73 -17.42
CA VAL A 49 -7.08 -9.65 -16.77
C VAL A 49 -7.85 -10.15 -15.54
N GLU A 50 -8.09 -11.46 -15.46
CA GLU A 50 -8.75 -12.17 -14.37
C GLU A 50 -7.92 -12.27 -13.08
N ASP A 51 -6.59 -12.12 -13.14
CA ASP A 51 -5.69 -12.14 -11.98
C ASP A 51 -5.59 -10.79 -11.24
N TYR A 52 -6.29 -9.76 -11.72
CA TYR A 52 -6.53 -8.59 -10.89
C TYR A 52 -7.48 -8.99 -9.77
N VAL A 53 -6.91 -9.49 -8.67
CA VAL A 53 -7.52 -9.43 -7.33
C VAL A 53 -7.76 -7.96 -7.04
N ARG A 54 -8.85 -7.41 -7.57
CA ARG A 54 -9.24 -6.03 -7.35
C ARG A 54 -9.48 -5.91 -5.85
N ALA A 55 -8.74 -5.01 -5.21
CA ALA A 55 -8.95 -4.73 -3.80
C ALA A 55 -10.44 -4.45 -3.57
N LYS A 56 -11.08 -5.20 -2.67
CA LYS A 56 -12.49 -5.02 -2.30
C LYS A 56 -12.73 -3.54 -1.98
N ALA A 57 -13.87 -2.96 -2.37
CA ALA A 57 -14.16 -1.55 -2.11
C ALA A 57 -13.86 -1.17 -0.64
N GLU A 58 -13.08 -0.10 -0.44
CA GLU A 58 -12.72 0.36 0.91
C GLU A 58 -13.99 0.85 1.57
N THR A 59 -14.32 0.33 2.75
CA THR A 59 -15.54 0.79 3.46
C THR A 59 -15.20 1.89 4.45
N ILE A 60 -14.22 1.64 5.33
CA ILE A 60 -13.82 2.60 6.37
C ILE A 60 -12.31 2.74 6.36
N LYS A 61 -11.83 3.98 6.41
CA LYS A 61 -10.42 4.32 6.45
C LYS A 61 -10.12 5.20 7.65
N LEU A 62 -9.13 4.81 8.44
CA LEU A 62 -8.61 5.62 9.52
C LEU A 62 -7.34 6.34 9.04
N SER A 63 -7.37 7.68 9.03
CA SER A 63 -6.20 8.50 8.71
C SER A 63 -5.66 9.14 9.99
N VAL A 64 -4.41 8.86 10.34
CA VAL A 64 -3.73 9.46 11.49
C VAL A 64 -2.63 10.41 11.01
N PHE A 65 -2.56 11.58 11.62
CA PHE A 65 -1.65 12.66 11.26
C PHE A 65 -0.68 12.92 12.40
N PHE A 66 0.60 13.01 12.05
CA PHE A 66 1.71 13.22 12.95
C PHE A 66 2.47 14.48 12.57
N PHE A 67 2.98 15.21 13.57
CA PHE A 67 3.87 16.35 13.39
C PHE A 67 5.06 16.28 14.32
N ASN A 68 6.15 16.97 13.99
CA ASN A 68 7.31 17.12 14.88
C ASN A 68 7.04 17.97 16.13
N PHE A 69 5.93 18.72 16.16
CA PHE A 69 5.52 19.51 17.33
C PHE A 69 4.44 18.77 18.12
N GLN A 70 4.60 18.74 19.44
CA GLN A 70 3.67 18.06 20.35
C GLN A 70 2.33 18.79 20.47
N GLN A 71 2.34 20.12 20.42
CA GLN A 71 1.16 20.97 20.60
C GLN A 71 1.01 21.96 19.44
N PRO A 72 -0.22 22.40 19.13
CA PRO A 72 -0.47 23.45 18.15
C PRO A 72 0.18 24.78 18.59
N PRO A 73 0.52 25.70 17.67
CA PRO A 73 0.23 25.66 16.23
C PRO A 73 1.19 24.73 15.45
N PHE A 74 0.61 23.90 14.57
CA PHE A 74 1.36 23.01 13.66
C PHE A 74 1.79 23.78 12.41
N GLN A 75 2.70 24.72 12.59
CA GLN A 75 3.25 25.57 11.54
C GLN A 75 4.77 25.52 11.54
N GLU A 76 5.38 25.86 10.41
CA GLU A 76 6.82 26.02 10.33
C GLU A 76 7.24 27.17 11.24
N ARG A 77 8.12 26.87 12.20
CA ARG A 77 8.74 27.88 13.07
C ARG A 77 10.10 28.22 12.47
N GLN A 78 10.48 29.49 12.51
CA GLN A 78 11.78 29.94 11.98
C GLN A 78 12.92 29.05 12.52
N GLY A 79 13.71 28.50 11.61
CA GLY A 79 14.86 27.64 11.92
C GLY A 79 14.56 26.16 12.15
N PHE A 80 13.29 25.73 12.22
CA PHE A 80 12.93 24.32 12.43
C PHE A 80 12.23 23.72 11.20
N ARG A 81 12.76 22.59 10.72
CA ARG A 81 12.13 21.81 9.65
C ARG A 81 10.77 21.28 10.13
N PHE A 82 9.69 21.68 9.47
CA PHE A 82 8.37 21.12 9.71
C PHE A 82 8.27 19.71 9.09
N VAL A 83 7.94 18.72 9.92
CA VAL A 83 7.73 17.34 9.47
C VAL A 83 6.28 16.96 9.70
N ARG A 84 5.65 16.44 8.63
CA ARG A 84 4.28 15.92 8.66
C ARG A 84 4.27 14.50 8.11
N ALA A 85 3.83 13.55 8.91
CA ALA A 85 3.55 12.19 8.45
C ALA A 85 2.04 11.92 8.51
N THR A 86 1.54 11.13 7.56
CA THR A 86 0.13 10.73 7.52
C THR A 86 0.05 9.27 7.16
N TYR A 87 -0.57 8.49 8.03
CA TYR A 87 -0.77 7.05 7.81
C TYR A 87 -2.24 6.76 7.63
N ASN A 88 -2.50 5.92 6.64
CA ASN A 88 -3.82 5.53 6.21
C ASN A 88 -3.97 4.04 6.49
N ILE A 89 -4.92 3.71 7.35
CA ILE A 89 -5.25 2.34 7.72
C ILE A 89 -6.54 1.98 6.98
N PRO A 90 -6.48 1.04 6.04
CA PRO A 90 -7.66 0.62 5.31
C PRO A 90 -8.51 -0.37 6.11
N ASP A 91 -9.80 -0.43 5.77
CA ASP A 91 -10.80 -1.34 6.35
C ASP A 91 -10.74 -1.39 7.89
N ALA A 92 -10.78 -0.21 8.50
CA ALA A 92 -10.69 -0.05 9.95
C ALA A 92 -11.89 -0.70 10.66
N ASN A 93 -11.60 -1.48 11.70
CA ASN A 93 -12.58 -2.17 12.51
C ASN A 93 -13.31 -1.17 13.42
N ARG A 94 -14.63 -1.04 13.20
CA ARG A 94 -15.54 -0.15 13.93
C ARG A 94 -15.43 -0.30 15.45
N ALA A 95 -15.30 -1.53 15.95
CA ALA A 95 -15.26 -1.81 17.38
C ALA A 95 -13.94 -1.39 18.05
N LYS A 96 -12.86 -1.23 17.27
CA LYS A 96 -11.52 -0.87 17.78
C LYS A 96 -11.22 0.63 17.65
N LEU A 97 -12.15 1.42 17.11
CA LEU A 97 -11.99 2.86 16.95
C LEU A 97 -12.30 3.60 18.26
N ASP A 98 -11.37 3.47 19.20
CA ASP A 98 -11.39 4.19 20.47
C ASP A 98 -10.25 5.22 20.53
N TRP A 99 -10.53 6.40 21.11
CA TRP A 99 -9.60 7.52 21.16
C TRP A 99 -8.31 7.16 21.90
N LEU A 100 -8.45 6.56 23.09
CA LEU A 100 -7.31 6.22 23.93
C LEU A 100 -6.47 5.10 23.28
N THR A 101 -7.15 4.10 22.73
CA THR A 101 -6.51 3.00 22.02
C THR A 101 -5.70 3.49 20.81
N ILE A 102 -6.27 4.39 20.00
CA ILE A 102 -5.57 5.00 18.85
C ILE A 102 -4.37 5.82 19.32
N LYS A 103 -4.54 6.64 20.36
CA LYS A 103 -3.46 7.46 20.92
C LYS A 103 -2.28 6.60 21.39
N ASN A 104 -2.56 5.54 22.14
CA ASN A 104 -1.55 4.63 22.68
C ASN A 104 -0.81 3.88 21.57
N ALA A 105 -1.53 3.38 20.56
CA ALA A 105 -0.92 2.70 19.42
C ALA A 105 0.00 3.61 18.59
N CYS A 106 -0.22 4.93 18.65
CA CYS A 106 0.57 5.94 17.94
C CYS A 106 1.77 6.49 18.77
N GLY A 107 2.12 5.85 19.89
CA GLY A 107 3.22 6.26 20.77
C GLY A 107 2.80 7.16 21.95
N GLY A 108 1.49 7.37 22.15
CA GLY A 108 0.99 8.11 23.30
C GLY A 108 1.35 9.60 23.30
N ALA A 109 1.62 10.15 24.48
CA ALA A 109 2.07 11.54 24.66
C ALA A 109 3.52 11.78 24.19
N GLU A 110 4.32 10.70 24.25
CA GLU A 110 5.73 10.68 23.90
C GLU A 110 5.96 10.63 22.39
N GLY A 111 4.96 10.21 21.60
CA GLY A 111 5.10 10.02 20.17
C GLY A 111 6.08 8.89 19.85
N TYR A 112 6.66 8.92 18.65
CA TYR A 112 7.67 7.94 18.26
C TYR A 112 8.71 8.54 17.31
N THR A 113 9.80 7.81 17.10
CA THR A 113 10.89 8.23 16.22
C THR A 113 10.55 7.91 14.78
N TRP A 114 10.33 8.94 13.96
CA TRP A 114 10.15 8.85 12.51
C TRP A 114 11.48 8.99 11.80
N GLY A 115 11.66 8.37 10.63
CA GLY A 115 12.93 8.47 9.91
C GLY A 115 12.98 7.66 8.62
N ARG A 116 14.19 7.18 8.31
CA ARG A 116 14.58 6.58 7.02
C ARG A 116 14.09 5.15 6.80
N PHE A 117 13.68 4.43 7.85
CA PHE A 117 13.26 3.03 7.70
C PHE A 117 11.80 2.99 7.28
N ARG A 118 11.51 2.37 6.14
CA ARG A 118 10.16 2.22 5.59
C ARG A 118 9.69 0.78 5.81
N ALA A 119 8.74 0.61 6.71
CA ALA A 119 7.99 -0.63 6.84
C ALA A 119 6.82 -0.62 5.85
N THR A 120 6.71 -1.68 5.06
CA THR A 120 5.65 -1.87 4.07
C THR A 120 4.98 -3.20 4.34
N ALA A 121 3.65 -3.21 4.42
CA ALA A 121 2.89 -4.43 4.61
C ALA A 121 1.80 -4.59 3.57
N ASN A 122 1.75 -5.77 2.97
CA ASN A 122 0.64 -6.17 2.11
C ASN A 122 -0.41 -6.86 2.98
N LEU A 123 -1.66 -6.45 2.81
CA LEU A 123 -2.79 -6.89 3.61
C LEU A 123 -3.64 -7.88 2.83
N SER A 124 -4.40 -8.71 3.55
CA SER A 124 -5.27 -9.76 2.98
C SER A 124 -6.41 -9.24 2.09
N ASN A 125 -6.69 -7.93 2.11
CA ASN A 125 -7.67 -7.26 1.26
C ASN A 125 -7.08 -6.75 -0.07
N GLY A 126 -5.81 -7.07 -0.36
CA GLY A 126 -5.10 -6.60 -1.57
C GLY A 126 -4.61 -5.16 -1.47
N ARG A 127 -4.63 -4.54 -0.28
CA ARG A 127 -4.10 -3.19 -0.04
C ARG A 127 -2.73 -3.24 0.61
N GLN A 128 -2.04 -2.11 0.56
CA GLN A 128 -0.74 -1.94 1.17
C GLN A 128 -0.78 -0.81 2.21
N MET A 129 -0.12 -1.04 3.35
CA MET A 129 0.17 -0.03 4.36
C MET A 129 1.65 0.26 4.39
N GLN A 130 2.00 1.52 4.65
CA GLN A 130 3.38 1.97 4.72
C GLN A 130 3.56 2.89 5.92
N VAL A 131 4.60 2.63 6.69
CA VAL A 131 4.96 3.40 7.88
C VAL A 131 6.46 3.67 7.84
N TYR A 132 6.87 4.79 8.43
CA TYR A 132 8.28 5.17 8.52
C TYR A 132 8.71 5.20 9.98
N GLY A 133 9.95 4.82 10.27
CA GLY A 133 10.52 4.81 11.61
C GLY A 133 12.00 5.20 11.62
N GLY A 134 12.50 5.55 12.80
CA GLY A 134 13.91 5.88 13.04
C GLY A 134 14.82 4.65 13.06
N SER A 135 14.26 3.47 13.32
CA SER A 135 14.91 2.16 13.22
C SER A 135 13.97 1.16 12.54
N ASP A 136 14.52 0.02 12.12
CA ASP A 136 13.75 -1.10 11.56
C ASP A 136 12.65 -1.56 12.54
N GLU A 137 13.04 -1.85 13.77
CA GLU A 137 12.14 -2.33 14.82
C GLU A 137 11.00 -1.34 15.12
N ILE A 138 11.31 -0.03 15.20
CA ILE A 138 10.29 1.00 15.44
C ILE A 138 9.30 1.06 14.28
N ALA A 139 9.79 0.99 13.04
CA ALA A 139 8.93 1.01 11.84
C ALA A 139 8.02 -0.23 11.79
N ALA A 140 8.57 -1.41 12.04
CA ALA A 140 7.82 -2.67 12.07
C ALA A 140 6.76 -2.67 13.18
N ASN A 141 7.13 -2.27 14.40
CA ASN A 141 6.21 -2.24 15.55
C ASN A 141 5.09 -1.22 15.34
N MET A 142 5.40 -0.01 14.86
CA MET A 142 4.38 0.99 14.54
C MET A 142 3.43 0.49 13.45
N LEU A 143 3.95 -0.17 12.42
CA LEU A 143 3.11 -0.76 11.37
C LEU A 143 2.17 -1.81 11.94
N ARG A 144 2.65 -2.73 12.80
CA ARG A 144 1.82 -3.75 13.45
C ARG A 144 0.74 -3.12 14.35
N SER A 145 1.11 -2.11 15.13
CA SER A 145 0.17 -1.36 15.99
C SER A 145 -0.94 -0.68 15.19
N LEU A 146 -0.61 -0.04 14.07
CA LEU A 146 -1.60 0.59 13.20
C LEU A 146 -2.43 -0.45 12.43
N ALA A 147 -1.82 -1.54 11.99
CA ALA A 147 -2.51 -2.63 11.30
C ALA A 147 -3.51 -3.37 12.22
N ALA A 148 -3.32 -3.35 13.54
CA ALA A 148 -4.24 -3.95 14.50
C ALA A 148 -5.65 -3.32 14.50
N PHE A 149 -5.77 -2.06 14.02
CA PHE A 149 -7.05 -1.41 13.79
C PHE A 149 -7.73 -1.84 12.49
N SER A 150 -7.00 -2.43 11.54
CA SER A 150 -7.60 -2.99 10.33
C SER A 150 -8.28 -4.33 10.64
N THR A 151 -9.30 -4.65 9.86
CA THR A 151 -9.88 -6.00 9.79
C THR A 151 -9.02 -6.95 8.96
N ALA A 152 -8.17 -6.41 8.08
CA ALA A 152 -7.31 -7.20 7.21
C ALA A 152 -6.06 -7.72 7.95
N LYS A 153 -5.63 -8.93 7.62
CA LYS A 153 -4.41 -9.54 8.18
C LYS A 153 -3.20 -9.11 7.37
N ILE A 154 -2.06 -8.96 8.04
CA ILE A 154 -0.77 -8.73 7.37
C ILE A 154 -0.32 -10.05 6.73
N LEU A 155 -0.12 -10.03 5.41
CA LEU A 155 0.39 -11.18 4.66
C LEU A 155 1.91 -11.15 4.59
N THR A 156 2.47 -10.01 4.22
CA THR A 156 3.91 -9.78 4.15
C THR A 156 4.25 -8.48 4.83
N LEU A 157 5.40 -8.45 5.49
CA LEU A 157 5.98 -7.25 6.10
C LEU A 157 7.44 -7.17 5.66
N THR A 158 7.79 -6.06 5.02
CA THR A 158 9.14 -5.78 4.54
C THR A 158 9.57 -4.45 5.10
N VAL A 159 10.78 -4.38 5.64
CA VAL A 159 11.39 -3.12 6.07
C VAL A 159 12.59 -2.84 5.19
N ALA A 160 12.63 -1.63 4.66
CA ALA A 160 13.70 -1.17 3.79
C ALA A 160 14.26 0.16 4.30
N GLU A 161 15.58 0.30 4.27
CA GLU A 161 16.24 1.56 4.62
C GLU A 161 16.35 2.47 3.39
N GLU A 162 15.89 3.71 3.51
CA GLU A 162 16.13 4.72 2.49
C GLU A 162 17.56 5.28 2.63
N LYS A 163 18.46 4.84 1.73
CA LYS A 163 19.81 5.42 1.61
C LYS A 163 19.77 6.84 1.05
N LYS A 164 20.73 7.65 1.48
CA LYS A 164 20.93 9.05 1.06
C LYS A 164 21.79 9.10 -0.21
N GLU A 165 21.24 8.65 -1.33
CA GLU A 165 21.93 8.62 -2.62
C GLU A 165 21.10 9.33 -3.72
N GLY A 166 21.79 9.79 -4.77
CA GLY A 166 21.19 10.50 -5.91
C GLY A 166 20.49 11.81 -5.51
N ARG A 167 19.28 12.03 -6.03
CA ARG A 167 18.46 13.25 -5.77
C ARG A 167 18.20 13.53 -4.29
N ARG A 168 18.30 12.51 -3.42
CA ARG A 168 18.15 12.66 -1.96
C ARG A 168 19.39 13.23 -1.27
N ALA A 169 20.56 13.10 -1.89
CA ALA A 169 21.78 13.75 -1.43
C ALA A 169 21.74 15.25 -1.75
N GLU A 170 21.22 15.62 -2.92
CA GLU A 170 21.09 17.00 -3.38
C GLU A 170 19.99 17.78 -2.63
N ASN A 171 18.86 17.13 -2.33
CA ASN A 171 17.72 17.77 -1.68
C ASN A 171 17.44 17.18 -0.28
N GLN A 172 17.89 17.91 0.75
CA GLN A 172 17.71 17.51 2.15
C GLN A 172 16.22 17.35 2.55
N ARG A 173 15.28 18.02 1.85
CA ARG A 173 13.84 17.84 2.11
C ARG A 173 13.33 16.46 1.70
N MET A 174 13.97 15.80 0.74
CA MET A 174 13.60 14.46 0.29
C MET A 174 14.13 13.36 1.22
N TYR A 175 15.20 13.65 1.98
CA TYR A 175 15.74 12.72 2.95
C TYR A 175 14.98 12.79 4.28
N LYS A 176 14.60 11.63 4.81
CA LYS A 176 13.87 11.51 6.08
C LYS A 176 14.88 11.34 7.22
N GLU A 177 15.30 12.47 7.77
CA GLU A 177 16.13 12.46 8.98
C GLU A 177 15.33 11.90 10.16
N THR A 178 16.05 11.26 11.08
CA THR A 178 15.48 10.69 12.29
C THR A 178 14.97 11.82 13.18
N THR A 179 13.65 12.00 13.22
CA THR A 179 12.97 13.09 13.92
C THR A 179 11.84 12.52 14.76
N ARG A 180 11.67 13.03 15.98
CA ARG A 180 10.54 12.64 16.83
C ARG A 180 9.26 13.27 16.33
N VAL A 181 8.21 12.47 16.18
CA VAL A 181 6.89 12.94 15.75
C VAL A 181 5.82 12.51 16.75
N TYR A 182 4.83 13.36 16.92
CA TYR A 182 3.74 13.21 17.87
C TYR A 182 2.41 13.06 17.13
N PRO A 183 1.50 12.20 17.60
CA PRO A 183 0.16 12.09 17.03
C PRO A 183 -0.62 13.37 17.32
N ALA A 184 -1.08 14.03 16.26
CA ALA A 184 -1.85 15.25 16.40
C ALA A 184 -3.34 15.01 16.22
N PHE A 185 -3.77 14.50 15.08
CA PHE A 185 -5.20 14.22 14.91
C PHE A 185 -5.42 12.95 14.13
N PHE A 186 -6.61 12.37 14.28
CA PHE A 186 -7.10 11.37 13.36
C PHE A 186 -8.41 11.81 12.72
N SER A 187 -8.72 11.22 11.58
CA SER A 187 -10.02 11.34 10.93
C SER A 187 -10.45 9.98 10.41
N VAL A 188 -11.72 9.66 10.55
CA VAL A 188 -12.34 8.48 9.97
C VAL A 188 -13.01 8.91 8.66
N LEU A 189 -12.75 8.17 7.60
CA LEU A 189 -13.43 8.33 6.32
C LEU A 189 -14.29 7.09 6.11
N ASN A 190 -15.57 7.31 5.85
CA ASN A 190 -16.52 6.27 5.51
C ASN A 190 -16.89 6.42 4.03
N PHE A 191 -16.76 5.34 3.27
CA PHE A 191 -17.09 5.24 1.87
C PHE A 191 -18.38 4.44 1.74
N GLU A 192 -19.46 5.11 1.36
CA GLU A 192 -20.77 4.50 1.17
C GLU A 192 -21.03 4.34 -0.32
N LYS A 193 -21.42 3.13 -0.75
CA LYS A 193 -21.86 2.93 -2.13
C LYS A 193 -23.18 3.68 -2.32
N VAL A 194 -23.22 4.61 -3.27
CA VAL A 194 -24.47 5.24 -3.70
C VAL A 194 -25.26 4.17 -4.44
N VAL A 195 -26.32 3.71 -3.80
CA VAL A 195 -27.33 2.90 -4.47
C VAL A 195 -28.23 3.89 -5.21
N VAL A 196 -28.05 4.03 -6.52
CA VAL A 196 -29.04 4.71 -7.35
C VAL A 196 -30.23 3.78 -7.47
N GLU A 197 -31.33 4.11 -6.79
CA GLU A 197 -32.57 3.30 -6.79
C GLU A 197 -33.21 3.22 -8.18
N GLU A 198 -33.10 4.25 -9.02
CA GLU A 198 -33.71 4.29 -10.37
C GLU A 198 -33.25 3.18 -11.32
N SER A 199 -32.09 2.55 -11.07
CA SER A 199 -31.57 1.48 -11.93
C SER A 199 -31.93 0.07 -11.45
N ARG A 200 -32.56 -0.07 -10.28
CA ARG A 200 -32.83 -1.39 -9.65
C ARG A 200 -34.13 -2.05 -10.12
N GLU A 201 -35.09 -1.30 -10.65
CA GLU A 201 -36.35 -1.90 -11.13
C GLU A 201 -36.19 -2.73 -12.41
N TYR A 202 -35.09 -2.57 -13.15
CA TYR A 202 -34.93 -3.20 -14.48
C TYR A 202 -33.87 -4.30 -14.59
N SER A 203 -33.12 -4.61 -13.55
CA SER A 203 -32.04 -5.59 -13.68
C SER A 203 -31.89 -6.45 -12.42
N GLY A 204 -32.30 -7.72 -12.52
CA GLY A 204 -32.12 -8.77 -11.49
C GLY A 204 -30.66 -9.17 -11.28
N PHE A 205 -29.72 -8.23 -11.38
CA PHE A 205 -28.29 -8.46 -11.22
C PHE A 205 -27.86 -8.23 -9.77
N ASN A 206 -27.16 -9.23 -9.23
CA ASN A 206 -26.48 -9.17 -7.93
C ASN A 206 -25.63 -7.89 -7.83
N ALA A 207 -25.66 -7.24 -6.66
CA ALA A 207 -24.93 -6.00 -6.41
C ALA A 207 -23.43 -6.16 -6.75
N THR A 208 -23.00 -5.57 -7.87
CA THR A 208 -21.60 -5.57 -8.28
C THR A 208 -20.75 -4.74 -7.30
N LEU A 209 -19.49 -5.09 -7.10
CA LEU A 209 -18.53 -4.30 -6.29
C LEU A 209 -18.13 -2.95 -6.92
N SER A 210 -18.68 -2.63 -8.10
CA SER A 210 -18.46 -1.41 -8.88
C SER A 210 -19.64 -0.44 -8.73
N GLY A 211 -19.37 0.86 -8.64
CA GLY A 211 -20.39 1.92 -8.55
C GLY A 211 -19.82 3.22 -7.97
N ASP A 212 -20.66 4.26 -7.92
CA ASP A 212 -20.30 5.54 -7.31
C ASP A 212 -20.31 5.45 -5.79
N PHE A 213 -19.29 6.00 -5.14
CA PHE A 213 -19.16 6.00 -3.68
C PHE A 213 -19.19 7.42 -3.12
N LYS A 214 -20.11 7.68 -2.19
CA LYS A 214 -20.14 8.91 -1.41
C LYS A 214 -19.11 8.82 -0.30
N ARG A 215 -18.27 9.85 -0.20
CA ARG A 215 -17.24 9.97 0.83
C ARG A 215 -17.74 10.86 1.96
N SER A 216 -17.87 10.31 3.15
CA SER A 216 -18.09 11.07 4.38
C SER A 216 -16.80 11.14 5.17
N ARG A 217 -16.33 12.35 5.47
CA ARG A 217 -15.11 12.57 6.26
C ARG A 217 -15.47 13.20 7.59
N THR A 218 -14.97 12.64 8.69
CA THR A 218 -15.14 13.25 10.00
C THR A 218 -14.34 14.54 10.15
N LYS A 219 -14.77 15.34 11.13
CA LYS A 219 -13.90 16.35 11.74
C LYS A 219 -12.64 15.67 12.29
N LYS A 220 -11.56 16.44 12.34
CA LYS A 220 -10.27 16.01 12.92
C LYS A 220 -10.44 15.92 14.43
N ILE A 221 -10.22 14.74 15.00
CA ILE A 221 -10.27 14.52 16.44
C ILE A 221 -8.84 14.68 17.00
N PRO A 222 -8.63 15.54 18.01
CA PRO A 222 -7.30 15.80 18.55
C PRO A 222 -6.79 14.63 19.40
N LEU A 223 -5.52 14.26 19.21
CA LEU A 223 -4.78 13.24 19.96
C LEU A 223 -3.71 13.85 20.88
N TRP A 224 -3.29 15.10 20.63
CA TRP A 224 -2.28 15.79 21.45
C TRP A 224 -2.78 16.15 22.86
N VAL A 225 -4.10 16.15 23.08
CA VAL A 225 -4.71 16.50 24.37
C VAL A 225 -4.58 15.34 25.37
N SER A 226 -4.35 15.65 26.65
CA SER A 226 -4.19 14.62 27.70
C SER A 226 -5.49 13.86 27.99
N LYS A 227 -6.62 14.56 27.97
CA LYS A 227 -7.95 14.01 28.22
C LYS A 227 -8.74 13.88 26.93
N GLU A 228 -9.52 12.81 26.81
CA GLU A 228 -10.41 12.61 25.67
C GLU A 228 -11.38 13.80 25.50
N PRO A 229 -11.52 14.35 24.29
CA PRO A 229 -12.53 15.36 23.99
C PRO A 229 -13.93 14.79 24.21
N SER A 230 -14.82 15.53 24.88
CA SER A 230 -16.20 15.08 25.15
C SER A 230 -16.99 14.73 23.89
N ASN A 231 -16.64 15.32 22.75
CA ASN A 231 -17.27 15.08 21.46
C ASN A 231 -16.61 13.97 20.63
N ALA A 232 -15.48 13.39 21.06
CA ALA A 232 -14.72 12.43 20.26
C ALA A 232 -15.58 11.20 19.90
N ARG A 233 -16.21 10.59 20.91
CA ARG A 233 -17.11 9.43 20.71
C ARG A 233 -18.31 9.76 19.82
N ALA A 234 -18.93 10.92 19.99
CA ALA A 234 -20.05 11.36 19.16
C ALA A 234 -19.63 11.52 17.69
N ILE A 235 -18.47 12.12 17.42
CA ILE A 235 -17.92 12.29 16.07
C ILE A 235 -17.61 10.94 15.42
N ILE A 236 -17.07 9.98 16.18
CA ILE A 236 -16.80 8.62 15.67
C ILE A 236 -18.10 7.91 15.32
N ILE A 237 -19.11 7.95 16.20
CA ILE A 237 -20.43 7.34 15.93
C ILE A 237 -21.07 7.97 14.69
N GLU A 238 -21.03 9.29 14.58
CA GLU A 238 -21.53 10.02 13.40
C GLU A 238 -20.80 9.59 12.12
N ALA A 239 -19.48 9.39 12.19
CA ALA A 239 -18.67 8.89 11.08
C ALA A 239 -19.12 7.53 10.55
N LEU A 240 -19.45 6.65 11.49
CA LEU A 240 -19.76 5.25 11.25
C LEU A 240 -21.25 5.04 10.95
N ARG A 241 -22.08 6.08 11.10
CA ARG A 241 -23.50 6.02 10.82
C ARG A 241 -23.70 5.80 9.32
N VAL A 242 -24.33 4.67 8.99
CA VAL A 242 -24.81 4.41 7.63
C VAL A 242 -26.03 5.29 7.38
N ARG A 243 -25.95 6.21 6.42
CA ARG A 243 -27.13 7.02 6.05
C ARG A 243 -28.09 6.14 5.23
N GLY A 244 -29.31 5.93 5.75
CA GLY A 244 -30.39 5.22 5.03
C GLY A 244 -30.98 3.99 5.72
N ILE A 245 -30.46 3.57 6.88
CA ILE A 245 -31.10 2.53 7.70
C ILE A 245 -31.76 3.22 8.91
N PRO A 246 -33.10 3.23 9.02
CA PRO A 246 -33.77 3.69 10.24
C PRO A 246 -33.37 2.79 11.41
N GLN A 247 -33.05 3.39 12.55
CA GLN A 247 -32.70 2.63 13.75
C GLN A 247 -33.92 1.80 14.18
N GLN A 248 -33.76 0.48 14.21
CA GLN A 248 -34.59 -0.41 15.04
C GLN A 248 -33.86 -0.63 16.36
#